data_AF-A0A554L4A3-F1
#
_entry.id   AF-A0A554L4A3-F1
#
_cell.length_a   1.000
_cell.length_b   1.000
_cell.length_c   1.000
_cell.angle_alpha   90.00
_cell.angle_beta   90.00
_cell.angle_gamma   90.00
#
_symmetry.space_group_name_H-M   'P 1'
#
loop_
_entity.id
_entity.type
_entity.pdbx_description
1 polymer ?
#
loop_
_entity_poly.entity_id
_entity_poly.type
_entity_poly.pdbx_seq_one_letter_code
_entity_poly.pdbx_strand_id
1 'polypeptide(L)'
;MKIYLLRHGKSEEHEKQIRQHPGSDLGPEGKKQAKKVAKRLKAEPIEVIISSPWPRALTTAKIVARAMKLPVIIDERAHEIIQNPVLNGLPYDHQLAREFLETVKKQGKDVDWKFRVGKIPGQKCVVRVPRIFSVGSGFIVPGG
;
A
#
# COMPACT_ATOMS: atom_id res chain seq x y z
N MET A 1 2.09 23.12 8.88
CA MET A 1 2.44 21.83 8.22
C MET A 1 1.23 21.36 7.40
N LYS A 2 1.42 21.01 6.13
CA LYS A 2 0.37 20.43 5.27
C LYS A 2 0.75 18.98 4.92
N ILE A 3 -0.22 18.07 4.96
CA ILE A 3 -0.02 16.65 4.62
C ILE A 3 -0.93 16.30 3.45
N TYR A 4 -0.37 15.68 2.41
CA TYR A 4 -1.10 15.17 1.26
C TYR A 4 -1.08 13.64 1.31
N LEU A 5 -2.25 13.02 1.32
CA LEU A 5 -2.38 11.57 1.27
C LEU A 5 -2.66 11.14 -0.17
N LEU A 6 -1.74 10.37 -0.74
CA LEU A 6 -1.86 9.84 -2.09
C LEU A 6 -1.91 8.32 -2.04
N ARG A 7 -3.02 7.74 -2.50
CA ARG A 7 -3.10 6.31 -2.78
C ARG A 7 -2.30 5.98 -4.05
N HIS A 8 -1.67 4.82 -4.08
CA HIS A 8 -1.02 4.30 -5.27
C HIS A 8 -1.98 4.25 -6.48
N GLY A 9 -1.44 4.34 -7.70
CA GLY A 9 -2.22 4.14 -8.92
C GLY A 9 -2.71 2.69 -9.05
N LYS A 10 -3.63 2.42 -9.99
CA LYS A 10 -4.10 1.05 -10.28
C LYS A 10 -2.92 0.10 -10.57
N SER A 11 -2.93 -1.07 -9.92
CA SER A 11 -1.96 -2.13 -10.22
C SER A 11 -2.37 -2.91 -11.47
N GLU A 12 -1.45 -3.71 -12.00
CA GLU A 12 -1.72 -4.61 -13.13
C GLU A 12 -2.76 -5.69 -12.78
N GLU A 13 -2.72 -6.25 -11.58
CA GLU A 13 -3.66 -7.27 -11.11
C GLU A 13 -5.07 -6.71 -10.96
N HIS A 14 -5.21 -5.43 -10.61
CA HIS A 14 -6.51 -4.79 -10.54
C HIS A 14 -7.17 -4.70 -11.93
N GLU A 15 -6.38 -4.46 -12.99
CA GLU A 15 -6.88 -4.50 -14.37
C GLU A 15 -7.33 -5.93 -14.75
N LYS A 16 -6.67 -6.96 -14.20
CA LYS A 16 -6.98 -8.38 -14.42
C LYS A 16 -8.05 -8.95 -13.48
N GLN A 17 -8.66 -8.14 -12.60
CA GLN A 17 -9.59 -8.61 -11.54
C GLN A 17 -8.98 -9.68 -10.61
N ILE A 18 -7.68 -9.58 -10.39
CA ILE A 18 -6.90 -10.44 -9.50
C ILE A 18 -6.53 -9.64 -8.23
N ARG A 19 -6.49 -10.33 -7.10
CA ARG A 19 -6.05 -9.76 -5.82
C ARG A 19 -4.57 -9.41 -5.86
N GLN A 20 -4.28 -8.18 -5.46
CA GLN A 20 -2.93 -7.65 -5.32
C GLN A 20 -2.15 -8.40 -4.24
N HIS A 21 -0.85 -8.54 -4.46
CA HIS A 21 0.11 -9.08 -3.51
C HIS A 21 1.20 -8.03 -3.21
N PRO A 22 2.11 -8.27 -2.23
CA PRO A 22 3.15 -7.29 -1.89
C PRO A 22 4.09 -6.92 -3.04
N GLY A 23 4.22 -7.78 -4.06
CA GLY A 23 5.03 -7.56 -5.26
C GLY A 23 4.30 -6.85 -6.42
N SER A 24 3.00 -6.60 -6.29
CA SER A 24 2.18 -5.99 -7.34
C SER A 24 2.61 -4.56 -7.65
N ASP A 25 2.92 -4.29 -8.93
CA ASP A 25 3.31 -2.96 -9.44
C ASP A 25 2.18 -2.30 -10.26
N LEU A 26 2.39 -1.05 -10.66
CA LEU A 26 1.44 -0.27 -11.44
C LEU A 26 1.23 -0.83 -12.85
N GLY A 27 -0.05 -0.97 -13.22
CA GLY A 27 -0.45 -1.18 -14.61
C GLY A 27 -0.30 0.08 -15.46
N PRO A 28 -0.52 0.00 -16.78
CA PRO A 28 -0.51 1.13 -17.70
C PRO A 28 -1.45 2.27 -17.25
N GLU A 29 -2.64 1.96 -16.74
CA GLU A 29 -3.55 2.98 -16.22
C GLU A 29 -3.00 3.64 -14.95
N GLY A 30 -2.44 2.86 -14.03
CA GLY A 30 -1.82 3.36 -12.80
C GLY A 30 -0.69 4.34 -13.08
N LYS A 31 0.15 4.05 -14.09
CA LYS A 31 1.22 4.96 -14.53
C LYS A 31 0.66 6.27 -15.10
N LYS A 32 -0.45 6.23 -15.84
CA LYS A 32 -1.14 7.44 -16.32
C LYS A 32 -1.72 8.26 -15.16
N GLN A 33 -2.33 7.61 -14.18
CA GLN A 33 -2.85 8.25 -12.96
C GLN A 33 -1.74 8.95 -12.17
N ALA A 34 -0.62 8.26 -11.92
CA ALA A 34 0.53 8.83 -11.22
C ALA A 34 1.07 10.08 -11.92
N LYS A 35 1.19 10.05 -13.26
CA LYS A 35 1.60 11.22 -14.06
C LYS A 35 0.60 12.38 -13.95
N LYS A 36 -0.69 12.11 -13.95
CA LYS A 36 -1.75 13.14 -13.82
C LYS A 36 -1.69 13.82 -12.45
N VAL A 37 -1.53 13.04 -11.37
CA VAL A 37 -1.36 13.56 -10.02
C VAL A 37 -0.06 14.37 -9.91
N ALA A 38 1.04 13.86 -10.45
CA ALA A 38 2.33 14.57 -10.45
C ALA A 38 2.21 15.96 -11.08
N LYS A 39 1.48 16.09 -12.20
CA LYS A 39 1.22 17.41 -12.82
C LYS A 39 0.43 18.34 -11.91
N ARG A 40 -0.58 17.83 -11.18
CA ARG A 40 -1.39 18.62 -10.25
C ARG A 40 -0.58 19.08 -9.04
N LEU A 41 0.28 18.21 -8.50
CA LEU A 41 1.08 18.49 -7.31
C LEU A 41 2.26 19.44 -7.57
N LYS A 42 2.63 19.71 -8.83
CA LYS A 42 3.69 20.67 -9.16
C LYS A 42 3.43 22.09 -8.64
N ALA A 43 2.17 22.47 -8.44
CA ALA A 43 1.80 23.79 -7.92
C ALA A 43 1.84 23.86 -6.38
N GLU A 44 2.00 22.72 -5.70
CA GLU A 44 2.01 22.65 -4.25
C GLU A 44 3.44 22.74 -3.71
N PRO A 45 3.67 23.40 -2.55
CA PRO A 45 4.98 23.50 -1.92
C PRO A 45 5.31 22.20 -1.18
N ILE A 46 5.41 21.07 -1.90
CA ILE A 46 5.83 19.79 -1.32
C ILE A 46 7.34 19.77 -1.22
N GLU A 47 7.84 19.47 -0.03
CA GLU A 47 9.27 19.40 0.28
C GLU A 47 9.73 17.95 0.50
N VAL A 48 8.81 17.06 0.89
CA VAL A 48 9.11 15.69 1.27
C VAL A 48 8.09 14.73 0.67
N ILE A 49 8.56 13.61 0.14
CA ILE A 49 7.73 12.49 -0.33
C ILE A 49 8.11 11.24 0.46
N ILE A 50 7.12 10.67 1.15
CA ILE A 50 7.25 9.41 1.89
C ILE A 50 6.41 8.35 1.15
N SER A 51 6.95 7.14 1.03
CA SER A 51 6.27 6.03 0.35
C SER A 51 6.37 4.73 1.12
N SER A 52 5.36 3.89 0.93
CA SER A 52 5.41 2.47 1.25
C SER A 52 6.52 1.77 0.46
N PRO A 53 7.14 0.71 1.01
CA PRO A 53 8.13 -0.10 0.28
C PRO A 53 7.52 -0.87 -0.90
N TRP A 54 6.19 -1.07 -0.93
CA TRP A 54 5.56 -1.92 -1.93
C TRP A 54 5.59 -1.31 -3.35
N PRO A 55 5.85 -2.11 -4.41
CA PRO A 55 6.16 -1.60 -5.75
C PRO A 55 5.13 -0.60 -6.29
N ARG A 56 3.83 -0.91 -6.24
CA ARG A 56 2.77 0.02 -6.68
C ARG A 56 2.84 1.41 -6.05
N ALA A 57 3.10 1.49 -4.75
CA ALA A 57 3.21 2.77 -4.03
C ALA A 57 4.53 3.46 -4.33
N LEU A 58 5.63 2.71 -4.32
CA LEU A 58 6.96 3.22 -4.61
C LEU A 58 7.07 3.73 -6.05
N THR A 59 6.52 3.02 -7.04
CA THR A 59 6.47 3.44 -8.44
C THR A 59 5.62 4.70 -8.60
N THR A 60 4.48 4.79 -7.90
CA THR A 60 3.66 6.02 -7.88
C THR A 60 4.48 7.19 -7.33
N ALA A 61 5.12 7.01 -6.17
CA ALA A 61 5.93 8.03 -5.53
C ALA A 61 7.12 8.45 -6.40
N LYS A 62 7.83 7.51 -7.03
CA LYS A 62 8.94 7.80 -7.96
C LYS A 62 8.50 8.63 -9.16
N ILE A 63 7.31 8.38 -9.72
CA ILE A 63 6.77 9.17 -10.83
C ILE A 63 6.49 10.62 -10.37
N VAL A 64 5.89 10.79 -9.19
CA VAL A 64 5.63 12.12 -8.60
C VAL A 64 6.94 12.83 -8.29
N ALA A 65 7.83 12.17 -7.56
CA ALA A 65 9.13 12.69 -7.14
C ALA A 65 10.00 13.15 -8.31
N ARG A 66 10.04 12.40 -9.41
CA ARG A 66 10.74 12.80 -10.63
C ARG A 66 10.20 14.11 -11.21
N ALA A 67 8.89 14.32 -11.18
CA ALA A 67 8.28 15.55 -11.67
C ALA A 67 8.59 16.77 -10.79
N MET A 68 8.87 16.55 -9.51
CA MET A 68 9.14 17.57 -8.49
C MET A 68 10.64 17.73 -8.18
N LYS A 69 11.48 16.84 -8.71
CA LYS A 69 12.93 16.76 -8.41
C LYS A 69 13.22 16.57 -6.91
N LEU A 70 12.39 15.75 -6.25
CA LEU A 70 12.55 15.42 -4.83
C LEU A 70 13.02 13.97 -4.65
N PRO A 71 13.70 13.64 -3.55
CA PRO A 71 13.94 12.25 -3.17
C PRO A 71 12.64 11.59 -2.68
N VAL A 72 12.63 10.25 -2.68
CA VAL A 72 11.57 9.45 -2.04
C VAL A 72 12.16 8.80 -0.79
N ILE A 73 11.57 9.09 0.36
CA ILE A 73 11.86 8.40 1.62
C ILE A 73 10.97 7.17 1.69
N ILE A 74 11.56 6.00 1.87
CA ILE A 74 10.81 4.75 2.06
C ILE A 74 10.57 4.58 3.56
N ASP A 75 9.32 4.37 3.94
CA ASP A 75 8.94 4.02 5.30
C ASP A 75 8.25 2.67 5.30
N GLU A 76 8.92 1.65 5.84
CA GLU A 76 8.41 0.28 5.95
C GLU A 76 7.04 0.24 6.64
N ARG A 77 6.75 1.19 7.53
CA ARG A 77 5.47 1.26 8.26
C ARG A 77 4.29 1.68 7.38
N ALA A 78 4.54 2.24 6.20
CA ALA A 78 3.50 2.70 5.30
C ALA A 78 2.93 1.58 4.39
N HIS A 79 3.30 0.32 4.61
CA HIS A 79 2.71 -0.81 3.88
C HIS A 79 1.21 -0.98 4.17
N GLU A 80 0.45 -1.51 3.21
CA GLU A 80 -0.97 -1.80 3.44
C GLU A 80 -1.12 -3.01 4.36
N ILE A 81 -2.34 -3.35 4.77
CA ILE A 81 -2.62 -4.54 5.57
C ILE A 81 -2.10 -5.79 4.84
N ILE A 82 -1.31 -6.62 5.54
CA ILE A 82 -0.84 -7.89 5.02
C ILE A 82 -2.03 -8.86 4.94
N GLN A 83 -2.45 -9.17 3.72
CA GLN A 83 -3.50 -10.16 3.47
C GLN A 83 -2.99 -11.58 3.72
N ASN A 84 -3.91 -12.52 3.95
CA ASN A 84 -3.55 -13.93 4.02
C ASN A 84 -2.94 -14.35 2.67
N PRO A 85 -1.71 -14.91 2.62
CA PRO A 85 -1.04 -15.25 1.38
C PRO A 85 -1.82 -16.21 0.47
N VAL A 86 -2.73 -17.00 1.04
CA VAL A 86 -3.59 -17.91 0.28
C VAL A 86 -4.51 -17.18 -0.70
N LEU A 87 -4.71 -15.87 -0.53
CA LEU A 87 -5.53 -15.03 -1.39
C LEU A 87 -4.74 -14.31 -2.48
N ASN A 88 -3.41 -14.28 -2.38
CA ASN A 88 -2.56 -13.55 -3.30
C ASN A 88 -2.70 -14.14 -4.71
N GLY A 89 -2.95 -13.29 -5.71
CA GLY A 89 -3.08 -13.76 -7.10
C GLY A 89 -4.39 -14.49 -7.41
N LEU A 90 -5.29 -14.66 -6.43
CA LEU A 90 -6.62 -15.21 -6.72
C LEU A 90 -7.53 -14.15 -7.35
N PRO A 91 -8.38 -14.55 -8.32
CA PRO A 91 -9.50 -13.73 -8.75
C PRO A 91 -10.40 -13.31 -7.58
N TYR A 92 -11.02 -12.14 -7.67
CA TYR A 92 -11.94 -11.68 -6.63
C TYR A 92 -13.14 -12.60 -6.41
N ASP A 93 -13.58 -13.28 -7.47
CA ASP A 93 -14.72 -14.19 -7.48
C ASP A 93 -14.36 -15.64 -7.12
N HIS A 94 -13.08 -15.94 -6.87
CA HIS A 94 -12.61 -17.25 -6.47
C HIS A 94 -13.33 -17.72 -5.20
N GLN A 95 -13.76 -18.99 -5.15
CA GLN A 95 -14.51 -19.55 -4.02
C GLN A 95 -13.82 -19.30 -2.68
N LEU A 96 -12.50 -19.53 -2.62
CA LEU A 96 -11.71 -19.27 -1.42
C LEU A 96 -11.72 -17.80 -0.96
N ALA A 97 -11.74 -16.86 -1.91
CA ALA A 97 -11.83 -15.44 -1.59
C ALA A 97 -13.21 -15.09 -1.00
N ARG A 98 -14.28 -15.75 -1.46
CA ARG A 98 -15.62 -15.60 -0.89
C ARG A 98 -15.69 -16.18 0.52
N GLU A 99 -15.18 -17.38 0.73
CA GLU A 99 -15.10 -18.04 2.04
C GLU A 99 -14.29 -17.19 3.05
N PHE A 100 -13.18 -16.62 2.60
CA PHE A 100 -12.40 -15.67 3.40
C PHE A 100 -13.22 -14.45 3.83
N LEU A 101 -13.90 -13.80 2.90
CA LEU A 101 -14.69 -12.60 3.20
C LEU A 101 -15.84 -12.91 4.18
N GLU A 102 -16.52 -14.05 4.00
CA GLU A 102 -17.59 -14.47 4.91
C GLU A 102 -17.09 -14.78 6.31
N THR A 103 -15.91 -15.40 6.43
CA THR A 103 -15.30 -15.67 7.74
C THR A 103 -14.78 -14.40 8.40
N VAL A 104 -14.23 -13.45 7.65
CA VAL A 104 -13.88 -12.11 8.16
C VAL A 104 -15.13 -11.36 8.67
N LYS A 105 -16.27 -11.42 7.96
CA LYS A 105 -17.52 -10.79 8.45
C LYS A 105 -17.98 -11.38 9.78
N LYS A 106 -17.83 -12.69 9.95
CA LYS A 106 -18.26 -13.41 11.17
C LYS A 106 -17.29 -13.23 12.34
N GLN A 107 -15.98 -13.29 12.07
CA GLN A 107 -14.93 -13.42 13.10
C GLN A 107 -13.96 -12.24 13.15
N GLY A 108 -14.07 -11.25 12.25
CA GLY A 108 -13.11 -10.13 12.14
C GLY A 108 -13.06 -9.16 13.31
N LYS A 109 -13.91 -9.34 14.33
CA LYS A 109 -13.82 -8.64 15.62
C LYS A 109 -12.83 -9.31 16.59
N ASP A 110 -12.54 -10.60 16.38
CA ASP A 110 -11.51 -11.34 17.10
C ASP A 110 -10.15 -11.08 16.44
N VAL A 111 -9.29 -10.35 17.16
CA VAL A 111 -7.96 -9.94 16.70
C VAL A 111 -6.95 -11.09 16.68
N ASP A 112 -7.25 -12.21 17.34
CA ASP A 112 -6.44 -13.42 17.35
C ASP A 112 -6.96 -14.48 16.37
N TRP A 113 -8.09 -14.21 15.72
CA TRP A 113 -8.65 -15.07 14.70
C TRP A 113 -7.68 -15.27 13.52
N LYS A 114 -7.66 -16.51 13.02
CA LYS A 114 -6.80 -16.97 11.94
C LYS A 114 -7.65 -17.67 10.89
N PHE A 115 -7.64 -17.16 9.67
CA PHE A 115 -8.30 -17.83 8.55
C PHE A 115 -7.61 -19.17 8.24
N ARG A 116 -8.36 -20.27 8.28
CA ARG A 116 -7.85 -21.63 8.02
C ARG A 116 -8.39 -22.13 6.69
N VAL A 117 -7.51 -22.67 5.87
CA VAL A 117 -7.84 -23.35 4.61
C VAL A 117 -7.24 -24.74 4.67
N GLY A 118 -8.07 -25.76 4.89
CA GLY A 118 -7.59 -27.13 5.10
C GLY A 118 -6.56 -27.24 6.24
N LYS A 119 -5.37 -27.80 5.95
CA LYS A 119 -4.25 -27.97 6.90
C LYS A 119 -3.28 -26.78 6.98
N ILE A 120 -3.51 -25.70 6.23
CA ILE A 120 -2.58 -24.56 6.18
C ILE A 120 -2.79 -23.69 7.44
N PRO A 121 -1.75 -23.48 8.29
CA PRO A 121 -1.89 -22.69 9.50
C PRO A 121 -2.21 -21.24 9.16
N GLY A 122 -3.29 -20.72 9.75
CA GLY A 122 -3.76 -19.37 9.45
C GLY A 122 -2.77 -18.30 9.93
N GLN A 123 -2.45 -17.36 9.04
CA GLN A 123 -1.64 -16.19 9.36
C GLN A 123 -2.55 -15.05 9.85
N LYS A 124 -2.06 -14.22 10.78
CA LYS A 124 -2.80 -13.04 11.26
C LYS A 124 -2.99 -12.07 10.09
N CYS A 125 -4.23 -11.68 9.82
CA CYS A 125 -4.58 -10.74 8.75
C CYS A 125 -4.44 -9.26 9.18
N VAL A 126 -4.09 -9.00 10.44
CA VAL A 126 -4.03 -7.64 10.98
C VAL A 126 -2.61 -7.35 11.45
N VAL A 127 -1.88 -6.57 10.65
CA VAL A 127 -0.75 -5.79 11.17
C VAL A 127 -1.27 -4.38 11.35
N ARG A 128 -1.27 -3.91 12.60
CA ARG A 128 -1.65 -2.57 13.03
C ARG A 128 -0.90 -1.55 12.15
N VAL A 129 -1.60 -0.54 11.62
CA VAL A 129 -0.93 0.60 10.96
C VAL A 129 0.03 1.19 11.99
N PRO A 130 1.35 1.10 11.81
CA PRO A 130 2.28 1.64 12.78
C PRO A 130 2.14 3.15 12.80
N ARG A 131 2.45 3.77 13.94
CA ARG A 131 2.38 5.23 14.07
C ARG A 131 3.44 5.88 13.18
N ILE A 132 3.05 6.32 11.98
CA ILE A 132 3.96 6.94 10.99
C ILE A 132 4.42 8.32 11.50
N PHE A 133 3.51 9.08 12.09
CA PHE A 133 3.80 10.39 12.69
C PHE A 133 3.76 10.30 14.22
N SER A 134 4.92 10.46 14.85
CA SER A 134 5.03 10.81 16.26
C SER A 134 5.20 12.32 16.34
N VAL A 135 4.35 13.02 17.08
CA VAL A 135 4.63 14.40 17.48
C VAL A 135 5.71 14.30 18.56
N GLY A 136 6.97 14.32 18.13
CA GLY A 136 8.15 14.20 18.97
C GLY A 136 9.32 14.87 18.27
N SER A 137 9.80 15.95 18.87
CA SER A 137 10.89 16.81 18.45
C SER A 137 12.16 16.07 18.04
N GLY A 138 12.72 16.47 16.88
CA GLY A 138 14.12 16.24 16.52
C GLY A 138 14.35 15.09 15.55
N PHE A 139 14.60 15.42 14.29
CA PHE A 139 15.56 14.65 13.49
C PHE A 139 16.50 15.61 12.76
N ILE A 140 17.77 15.28 12.93
CA ILE A 140 18.99 16.04 12.67
C ILE A 140 19.32 15.95 11.17
N VAL A 141 19.72 17.08 10.60
CA VAL A 141 20.30 17.17 9.25
C VAL A 141 21.75 16.71 9.35
N PRO A 142 22.24 15.71 8.58
CA PRO A 142 23.67 15.47 8.49
C PRO A 142 24.27 16.56 7.60
N GLY A 143 25.07 17.44 8.20
CA GLY A 143 25.91 18.41 7.50
C GLY A 143 27.28 17.82 7.17
N GLY A 144 27.96 18.43 6.19
CA GLY A 144 29.38 18.22 5.87
C GLY A 144 29.60 17.64 4.49
#